data_AF-A0A8P0NAH7-F1
#
_entry.id   AF-A0A8P0NAH7-F1
#
_cell.length_a   1.000
_cell.length_b   1.000
_cell.length_c   1.000
_cell.angle_alpha   90.00
_cell.angle_beta   90.00
_cell.angle_gamma   90.00
#
_symmetry.space_group_name_H-M   'P 1'
#
loop_
_entity.id
_entity.type
_entity.pdbx_description
1 polymer ?
#
loop_
_entity_poly.entity_id
_entity_poly.type
_entity_poly.pdbx_seq_one_letter_code
_entity_poly.pdbx_strand_id
1 'polypeptide(L)'
;MVSIPEYYEGKNVLLTGATGFLGKVLLEKLLRSCPKVNSVYVLVRQKAGQTPQERVEEVISGKLFDRLRDENPDFREKVIAINSELTQPKLALSEEDKEIIIDSINIIFHCAATVRFNENLRDAVQLNVIATRQLILLAQQMKNLEVFMHVSTAYAYCNRKHIDEVVYPPPVDPKKLIDSLEWMDDGLVNDITPKLIGDRPNTYIYTKALAEYVVQQEGAKLNVAIVRPSIVGASWKEPFPGWIDNFNGPSGLFIAAGKGILRTMRASNNALADLVPVDVVVNTSLAAAWYSGVNRPRNIMVYNCTTGSTNPFHWGEVEYHVISTFKRNPLEQAFRRPNVNLTSNHLLYHYWIAVSHKAPAFLYDIYLRMTGRSPRMMKTITRLHKAMVFLEYFTSNSWVWNTDNVNMLMNQLNPEDKKTFNIDVRQLHWAEYIENYCMGTKKYVLNEEMSGLPAARKHLNKLRNIRYGFNTILVILIWRIFIARSQMARNIWYFVVSLCYKFLSYFRASSTMRY
;
A
#
# COMPACT_ATOMS: atom_id res chain seq x y z
N MET A 1 -7.32 1.50 34.60
CA MET A 1 -7.12 0.49 33.55
C MET A 1 -5.64 0.36 33.32
N VAL A 2 -5.13 -0.85 33.15
CA VAL A 2 -3.74 -1.11 32.72
C VAL A 2 -3.52 -0.42 31.38
N SER A 3 -2.50 0.42 31.27
CA SER A 3 -2.12 1.08 30.01
C SER A 3 -1.57 0.08 28.99
N ILE A 4 -1.47 0.49 27.72
CA ILE A 4 -0.87 -0.37 26.69
C ILE A 4 0.56 -0.79 27.08
N PRO A 5 1.49 0.13 27.46
CA PRO A 5 2.85 -0.26 27.81
C PRO A 5 2.93 -1.22 29.01
N GLU A 6 2.13 -0.99 30.06
CA GLU A 6 2.08 -1.87 31.25
C GLU A 6 1.59 -3.27 30.90
N TYR A 7 0.65 -3.42 29.97
CA TYR A 7 0.20 -4.74 29.53
C TYR A 7 1.28 -5.53 28.80
N TYR A 8 2.19 -4.86 28.08
CA TYR A 8 3.30 -5.53 27.39
C TYR A 8 4.52 -5.79 28.29
N GLU A 9 4.54 -5.24 29.51
CA GLU A 9 5.64 -5.41 30.47
C GLU A 9 5.88 -6.89 30.78
N GLY A 10 7.13 -7.34 30.62
CA GLY A 10 7.55 -8.72 30.89
C GLY A 10 7.04 -9.76 29.88
N LYS A 11 6.28 -9.37 28.85
CA LYS A 11 5.71 -10.32 27.88
C LYS A 11 6.67 -10.67 26.75
N ASN A 12 6.53 -11.89 26.26
CA ASN A 12 7.17 -12.37 25.05
C ASN A 12 6.22 -12.31 23.87
N VAL A 13 6.67 -11.71 22.77
CA VAL A 13 5.87 -11.50 21.56
C VAL A 13 6.46 -12.31 20.41
N LEU A 14 5.64 -13.09 19.71
CA LEU A 14 6.00 -13.74 18.46
C LEU A 14 5.47 -12.93 17.27
N LEU A 15 6.36 -12.48 16.39
CA LEU A 15 6.01 -11.69 15.21
C LEU A 15 6.38 -12.43 13.93
N THR A 16 5.37 -12.72 13.10
CA THR A 16 5.62 -13.19 11.73
C THR A 16 5.61 -12.01 10.76
N GLY A 17 6.42 -12.09 9.70
CA GLY A 17 6.47 -11.02 8.70
C GLY A 17 7.26 -9.79 9.16
N ALA A 18 8.13 -9.91 10.16
CA ALA A 18 8.96 -8.82 10.71
C ALA A 18 9.84 -8.12 9.66
N THR A 19 10.22 -8.82 8.59
CA THR A 19 11.00 -8.26 7.48
C THR A 19 10.15 -7.50 6.44
N GLY A 20 8.82 -7.56 6.54
CA GLY A 20 7.87 -6.86 5.67
C GLY A 20 7.53 -5.46 6.17
N PHE A 21 6.95 -4.64 5.30
CA PHE A 21 6.65 -3.22 5.57
C PHE A 21 5.92 -2.98 6.90
N LEU A 22 4.77 -3.62 7.10
CA LEU A 22 4.00 -3.48 8.35
C LEU A 22 4.73 -4.06 9.57
N GLY A 23 5.37 -5.23 9.41
CA GLY A 23 6.06 -5.92 10.50
C GLY A 23 7.25 -5.13 11.04
N LYS A 24 8.00 -4.42 10.19
CA LYS A 24 9.10 -3.54 10.63
C LYS A 24 8.60 -2.40 11.51
N VAL A 25 7.51 -1.74 11.11
CA VAL A 25 6.92 -0.63 11.87
C VAL A 25 6.33 -1.15 13.18
N LEU A 26 5.71 -2.33 13.17
CA LEU A 26 5.20 -2.96 14.40
C LEU A 26 6.33 -3.26 15.38
N LEU A 27 7.43 -3.86 14.90
CA LEU A 27 8.60 -4.16 15.71
C LEU A 27 9.20 -2.89 16.33
N GLU A 28 9.42 -1.86 15.52
CA GLU A 28 9.94 -0.56 15.97
C GLU A 28 9.02 0.06 17.03
N LYS A 29 7.72 0.15 16.73
CA LYS A 29 6.74 0.80 17.60
C LYS A 29 6.61 0.09 18.94
N LEU A 30 6.56 -1.24 18.93
CA LEU A 30 6.48 -2.07 20.13
C LEU A 30 7.70 -1.86 21.02
N LEU A 31 8.91 -1.96 20.46
CA LEU A 31 10.15 -1.81 21.24
C LEU A 31 10.34 -0.39 21.76
N ARG A 32 9.89 0.63 21.01
CA ARG A 32 10.02 2.04 21.42
C ARG A 32 8.99 2.45 22.45
N SER A 33 7.74 2.04 22.26
CA SER A 33 6.60 2.51 23.09
C SER A 33 6.29 1.58 24.25
N CYS A 34 6.75 0.32 24.20
CA CYS A 34 6.65 -0.66 25.27
C CYS A 34 8.06 -1.18 25.63
N PRO A 35 8.98 -0.32 26.10
CA PRO A 35 10.38 -0.68 26.29
C PRO A 35 10.58 -1.80 27.31
N LYS A 36 9.60 -2.08 28.19
CA LYS A 36 9.66 -3.17 29.16
C LYS A 36 9.14 -4.51 28.65
N VAL A 37 8.82 -4.64 27.35
CA VAL A 37 8.61 -5.96 26.73
C VAL A 37 9.85 -6.82 26.95
N ASN A 38 9.67 -8.11 27.25
CA ASN A 38 10.80 -8.98 27.58
C ASN A 38 11.60 -9.33 26.31
N SER A 39 10.97 -10.08 25.40
CA SER A 39 11.58 -10.47 24.13
C SER A 39 10.56 -10.45 22.99
N VAL A 40 11.03 -10.10 21.80
CA VAL A 40 10.28 -10.19 20.54
C VAL A 40 10.95 -11.23 19.64
N TYR A 41 10.31 -12.39 19.55
CA TYR A 41 10.71 -13.49 18.70
C TYR A 41 10.21 -13.22 17.28
N VAL A 42 11.10 -13.16 16.31
CA VAL A 42 10.77 -12.87 14.91
C VAL A 42 11.00 -14.11 14.04
N LEU A 43 9.93 -14.59 13.41
CA LEU A 43 10.03 -15.70 12.46
C LEU A 43 10.57 -15.20 11.12
N VAL A 44 11.75 -15.68 10.75
CA VAL A 44 12.48 -15.25 9.56
C VAL A 44 12.97 -16.46 8.79
N ARG A 45 12.61 -16.52 7.51
CA ARG A 45 13.16 -17.55 6.60
C ARG A 45 14.66 -17.36 6.38
N GLN A 46 15.40 -18.45 6.31
CA GLN A 46 16.77 -18.43 5.83
C GLN A 46 16.83 -17.95 4.37
N LYS A 47 17.90 -17.24 3.99
CA LYS A 47 18.18 -16.86 2.60
C LYS A 47 19.57 -17.38 2.25
N ALA A 48 19.79 -17.79 0.99
CA ALA A 48 21.10 -18.27 0.56
C ALA A 48 22.20 -17.25 0.91
N GLY A 49 23.16 -17.66 1.74
CA GLY A 49 24.27 -16.83 2.20
C GLY A 49 23.95 -15.85 3.34
N GLN A 50 22.79 -15.95 4.01
CA GLN A 50 22.44 -15.08 5.13
C GLN A 50 21.64 -15.84 6.21
N THR A 51 22.14 -15.81 7.44
CA THR A 51 21.46 -16.39 8.62
C THR A 51 20.20 -15.58 9.00
N PRO A 52 19.24 -16.18 9.71
CA PRO A 52 18.08 -15.43 10.21
C PRO A 52 18.46 -14.21 11.05
N GLN A 53 19.48 -14.33 11.91
CA GLN A 53 20.02 -13.26 12.75
C GLN A 53 20.58 -12.11 11.90
N GLU A 54 21.41 -12.40 10.89
CA GLU A 54 21.93 -11.37 9.98
C GLU A 54 20.81 -10.64 9.22
N ARG A 55 19.74 -11.36 8.85
CA ARG A 55 18.57 -10.75 8.21
C ARG A 55 17.83 -9.80 9.14
N VAL A 56 17.73 -10.15 10.42
CA VAL A 56 17.11 -9.28 11.44
C VAL A 56 17.99 -8.07 11.71
N GLU A 57 19.31 -8.26 11.81
CA GLU A 57 20.25 -7.17 12.02
C GLU A 57 20.20 -6.14 10.89
N GLU A 58 20.11 -6.60 9.64
CA GLU A 58 19.90 -5.74 8.47
C GLU A 58 18.62 -4.89 8.59
N VAL A 59 17.54 -5.49 9.09
CA VAL A 59 16.27 -4.79 9.29
C VAL A 59 16.40 -3.72 10.37
N ILE A 60 16.92 -4.06 11.55
CA ILE A 60 16.98 -3.16 12.71
C ILE A 60 18.12 -2.13 12.62
N SER A 61 19.06 -2.31 11.69
CA SER A 61 20.05 -1.30 11.31
C SER A 61 19.48 -0.22 10.36
N GLY A 62 18.28 -0.43 9.80
CA GLY A 62 17.65 0.52 8.89
C GLY A 62 17.21 1.83 9.55
N LYS A 63 17.05 2.89 8.74
CA LYS A 63 16.67 4.24 9.20
C LYS A 63 15.36 4.32 10.00
N LEU A 64 14.47 3.34 9.80
CA LEU A 64 13.23 3.22 10.57
C LEU A 64 13.51 3.18 12.09
N PHE A 65 14.60 2.51 12.47
CA PHE A 65 14.96 2.22 13.86
C PHE A 65 15.92 3.26 14.45
N ASP A 66 16.30 4.32 13.72
CA ASP A 66 17.25 5.32 14.23
C ASP A 66 16.74 5.97 15.53
N ARG A 67 15.45 6.37 15.55
CA ARG A 67 14.82 6.93 16.75
C ARG A 67 14.79 5.95 17.92
N LEU A 68 14.44 4.68 17.66
CA LEU A 68 14.47 3.65 18.70
C LEU A 68 15.88 3.45 19.24
N ARG A 69 16.90 3.49 18.38
CA ARG A 69 18.30 3.33 18.77
C ARG A 69 18.77 4.47 19.67
N ASP A 70 18.30 5.68 19.41
CA ASP A 70 18.61 6.86 20.23
C ASP A 70 17.88 6.82 21.58
N GLU A 71 16.62 6.38 21.61
CA GLU A 71 15.79 6.35 22.82
C GLU A 71 16.04 5.12 23.70
N ASN A 72 16.33 3.94 23.12
CA ASN A 72 16.53 2.67 23.83
C ASN A 72 17.69 1.85 23.19
N PRO A 73 18.97 2.19 23.41
CA PRO A 73 20.11 1.58 22.72
C PRO A 73 20.19 0.03 22.79
N ASP A 74 19.74 -0.55 23.90
CA ASP A 74 19.82 -1.98 24.20
C ASP A 74 18.65 -2.80 23.61
N PHE A 75 17.76 -2.18 22.81
CA PHE A 75 16.60 -2.85 22.24
C PHE A 75 16.95 -4.12 21.44
N ARG A 76 18.17 -4.17 20.88
CA ARG A 76 18.65 -5.28 20.03
C ARG A 76 18.66 -6.61 20.77
N GLU A 77 19.00 -6.60 22.05
CA GLU A 77 19.07 -7.80 22.89
C GLU A 77 17.70 -8.48 23.06
N LYS A 78 16.62 -7.71 22.85
CA LYS A 78 15.25 -8.19 22.95
C LYS A 78 14.75 -8.84 21.67
N VAL A 79 15.47 -8.71 20.55
CA VAL A 79 15.00 -9.24 19.26
C VAL A 79 15.66 -10.60 18.99
N ILE A 80 14.86 -11.66 19.05
CA ILE A 80 15.34 -13.04 18.90
C ILE A 80 14.89 -13.57 17.54
N ALA A 81 15.83 -13.82 16.63
CA ALA A 81 15.52 -14.39 15.33
C ALA A 81 15.34 -15.91 15.42
N ILE A 82 14.20 -16.40 14.94
CA ILE A 82 13.90 -17.84 14.82
C ILE A 82 13.82 -18.19 13.34
N ASN A 83 14.55 -19.25 12.94
CA ASN A 83 14.45 -19.76 11.59
C ASN A 83 13.07 -20.39 11.37
N SER A 84 12.33 -19.92 10.37
CA SER A 84 11.05 -20.52 10.01
C SER A 84 10.70 -20.24 8.56
N GLU A 85 10.22 -21.28 7.88
CA GLU A 85 9.59 -21.16 6.57
C GLU A 85 8.12 -21.54 6.71
N LEU A 86 7.26 -20.51 6.68
CA LEU A 86 5.83 -20.64 6.94
C LEU A 86 5.12 -21.55 5.95
N THR A 87 5.65 -21.67 4.73
CA THR A 87 5.09 -22.53 3.69
C THR A 87 5.46 -24.00 3.86
N GLN A 88 6.38 -24.35 4.76
CA GLN A 88 6.78 -25.74 5.00
C GLN A 88 5.95 -26.40 6.12
N PRO A 89 5.87 -27.75 6.15
CA PRO A 89 5.26 -28.47 7.25
C PRO A 89 5.89 -28.11 8.60
N LYS A 90 5.05 -28.00 9.64
CA LYS A 90 5.44 -27.58 11.00
C LYS A 90 6.19 -26.24 11.02
N LEU A 91 5.94 -25.37 10.05
CA LEU A 91 6.59 -24.05 9.87
C LEU A 91 8.13 -24.12 9.72
N ALA A 92 8.68 -25.31 9.43
CA ALA A 92 10.11 -25.62 9.44
C ALA A 92 10.86 -25.15 10.71
N LEU A 93 10.20 -25.21 11.87
CA LEU A 93 10.83 -24.96 13.16
C LEU A 93 11.66 -26.18 13.59
N SER A 94 12.80 -25.95 14.26
CA SER A 94 13.46 -27.01 15.03
C SER A 94 12.60 -27.38 16.24
N GLU A 95 12.80 -28.58 16.81
CA GLU A 95 12.05 -28.95 18.01
C GLU A 95 12.46 -28.07 19.20
N GLU A 96 13.71 -27.61 19.29
CA GLU A 96 14.17 -26.69 20.33
C GLU A 96 13.47 -25.32 20.23
N ASP A 97 13.42 -24.71 19.03
CA ASP A 97 12.76 -23.42 18.82
C ASP A 97 11.25 -23.53 19.08
N LYS A 98 10.65 -24.66 18.68
CA LYS A 98 9.24 -24.95 18.92
C LYS A 98 8.92 -25.06 20.41
N GLU A 99 9.74 -25.73 21.21
CA GLU A 99 9.57 -25.81 22.67
C GLU A 99 9.70 -24.43 23.32
N ILE A 100 10.71 -23.64 22.94
CA ILE A 100 10.88 -22.25 23.42
C ILE A 100 9.63 -21.43 23.13
N ILE A 101 9.10 -21.52 21.90
CA ILE A 101 7.89 -20.81 21.48
C ILE A 101 6.67 -21.25 22.30
N ILE A 102 6.48 -22.56 22.49
CA ILE A 102 5.35 -23.12 23.25
C ILE A 102 5.36 -22.64 24.71
N ASP A 103 6.54 -22.57 25.32
CA ASP A 103 6.67 -22.28 26.75
C ASP A 103 6.67 -20.78 27.05
N SER A 104 7.20 -19.96 26.13
CA SER A 104 7.54 -18.57 26.45
C SER A 104 6.55 -17.53 25.93
N ILE A 105 5.86 -17.79 24.81
CA ILE A 105 5.11 -16.74 24.08
C ILE A 105 3.79 -16.38 24.76
N ASN A 106 3.55 -15.08 24.91
CA ASN A 106 2.30 -14.53 25.43
C ASN A 106 1.40 -13.93 24.35
N ILE A 107 1.99 -13.38 23.28
CA ILE A 107 1.23 -12.66 22.23
C ILE A 107 1.79 -13.02 20.86
N ILE A 108 0.92 -13.35 19.90
CA ILE A 108 1.31 -13.56 18.51
C ILE A 108 0.77 -12.41 17.64
N PHE A 109 1.62 -11.82 16.83
CA PHE A 109 1.26 -10.96 15.70
C PHE A 109 1.55 -11.68 14.38
N HIS A 110 0.51 -12.18 13.74
CA HIS A 110 0.61 -12.82 12.44
C HIS A 110 0.41 -11.79 11.31
N CYS A 111 1.52 -11.17 10.88
CA CYS A 111 1.53 -10.18 9.79
C CYS A 111 2.02 -10.74 8.44
N ALA A 112 2.59 -11.96 8.43
CA ALA A 112 3.08 -12.57 7.20
C ALA A 112 1.95 -12.90 6.24
N ALA A 113 2.09 -12.47 5.00
CA ALA A 113 1.20 -12.78 3.89
C ALA A 113 1.92 -12.55 2.57
N THR A 114 1.44 -13.19 1.51
CA THR A 114 1.74 -12.66 0.18
C THR A 114 0.87 -11.45 -0.07
N VAL A 115 1.44 -10.37 -0.59
CA VAL A 115 0.72 -9.18 -1.07
C VAL A 115 0.79 -9.06 -2.59
N ARG A 116 1.15 -10.15 -3.28
CA ARG A 116 1.23 -10.20 -4.74
C ARG A 116 -0.14 -10.56 -5.31
N PHE A 117 -0.78 -9.60 -5.98
CA PHE A 117 -2.11 -9.80 -6.57
C PHE A 117 -2.15 -10.78 -7.76
N ASN A 118 -0.99 -11.27 -8.20
CA ASN A 118 -0.84 -12.17 -9.35
C ASN A 118 -0.24 -13.53 -8.97
N GLU A 119 -0.23 -13.88 -7.68
CA GLU A 119 0.26 -15.16 -7.22
C GLU A 119 -0.70 -16.29 -7.62
N ASN A 120 -0.14 -17.46 -7.96
CA ASN A 120 -0.93 -18.66 -8.23
C ASN A 120 -1.77 -19.00 -6.99
N LEU A 121 -2.97 -19.56 -7.21
CA LEU A 121 -3.88 -19.90 -6.13
C LEU A 121 -3.27 -20.87 -5.11
N ARG A 122 -2.50 -21.88 -5.55
CA ARG A 122 -1.82 -22.84 -4.68
C ARG A 122 -0.86 -22.14 -3.73
N ASP A 123 0.02 -21.30 -4.27
CA ASP A 123 1.00 -20.54 -3.47
C ASP A 123 0.30 -19.58 -2.49
N ALA A 124 -0.75 -18.89 -2.95
CA ALA A 124 -1.52 -17.99 -2.12
C ALA A 124 -2.25 -18.74 -0.98
N VAL A 125 -2.82 -19.92 -1.25
CA VAL A 125 -3.44 -20.78 -0.22
C VAL A 125 -2.39 -21.31 0.75
N GLN A 126 -1.23 -21.76 0.24
CA GLN A 126 -0.15 -22.27 1.07
C GLN A 126 0.30 -21.24 2.11
N LEU A 127 0.55 -20.00 1.67
CA LEU A 127 1.07 -18.97 2.56
C LEU A 127 -0.01 -18.30 3.42
N ASN A 128 -1.19 -17.99 2.86
CA ASN A 128 -2.18 -17.20 3.60
C ASN A 128 -3.18 -18.07 4.38
N VAL A 129 -3.37 -19.35 4.03
CA VAL A 129 -4.39 -20.21 4.66
C VAL A 129 -3.73 -21.34 5.43
N ILE A 130 -2.91 -22.16 4.76
CA ILE A 130 -2.28 -23.34 5.37
C ILE A 130 -1.27 -22.92 6.43
N ALA A 131 -0.40 -21.95 6.15
CA ALA A 131 0.55 -21.46 7.14
C ALA A 131 -0.14 -20.83 8.37
N THR A 132 -1.22 -20.07 8.14
CA THR A 132 -2.03 -19.50 9.23
C THR A 132 -2.64 -20.61 10.09
N ARG A 133 -3.18 -21.67 9.47
CA ARG A 133 -3.69 -22.85 10.18
C ARG A 133 -2.60 -23.52 11.02
N GLN A 134 -1.42 -23.76 10.44
CA GLN A 134 -0.28 -24.35 11.15
C GLN A 134 0.14 -23.51 12.36
N LEU A 135 0.16 -22.18 12.21
CA LEU A 135 0.48 -21.27 13.32
C LEU A 135 -0.58 -21.28 14.41
N ILE A 136 -1.87 -21.40 14.08
CA ILE A 136 -2.95 -21.56 15.06
C ILE A 136 -2.79 -22.89 15.82
N LEU A 137 -2.48 -23.99 15.13
CA LEU A 137 -2.27 -25.29 15.77
C LEU A 137 -1.05 -25.28 16.71
N LEU A 138 0.00 -24.52 16.39
CA LEU A 138 1.10 -24.26 17.30
C LEU A 138 0.66 -23.39 18.49
N ALA A 139 -0.11 -22.33 18.23
CA ALA A 139 -0.62 -21.42 19.24
C ALA A 139 -1.51 -22.12 20.28
N GLN A 140 -2.30 -23.11 19.87
CA GLN A 140 -3.11 -23.93 20.78
C GLN A 140 -2.28 -24.75 21.79
N GLN A 141 -1.01 -25.01 21.51
CA GLN A 141 -0.12 -25.74 22.40
C GLN A 141 0.58 -24.79 23.40
N MET A 142 0.55 -23.48 23.17
CA MET A 142 1.26 -22.51 23.99
C MET A 142 0.66 -22.38 25.39
N LYS A 143 1.52 -22.48 26.41
CA LYS A 143 1.09 -22.50 27.82
C LYS A 143 0.59 -21.14 28.32
N ASN A 144 1.19 -20.06 27.82
CA ASN A 144 1.01 -18.71 28.35
C ASN A 144 0.40 -17.73 27.34
N LEU A 145 -0.16 -18.24 26.23
CA LEU A 145 -0.70 -17.39 25.17
C LEU A 145 -1.96 -16.65 25.64
N GLU A 146 -1.90 -15.34 25.59
CA GLU A 146 -2.99 -14.44 25.93
C GLU A 146 -3.78 -13.98 24.70
N VAL A 147 -3.11 -13.75 23.56
CA VAL A 147 -3.75 -13.21 22.35
C VAL A 147 -3.08 -13.72 21.07
N PHE A 148 -3.91 -14.13 20.11
CA PHE A 148 -3.53 -14.33 18.71
C PHE A 148 -4.09 -13.20 17.85
N MET A 149 -3.22 -12.31 17.37
CA MET A 149 -3.57 -11.23 16.45
C MET A 149 -3.33 -11.63 15.00
N HIS A 150 -4.38 -11.64 14.20
CA HIS A 150 -4.30 -11.87 12.76
C HIS A 150 -4.43 -10.57 11.97
N VAL A 151 -3.48 -10.28 11.07
CA VAL A 151 -3.62 -9.17 10.12
C VAL A 151 -4.22 -9.69 8.81
N SER A 152 -5.45 -9.28 8.52
CA SER A 152 -6.15 -9.54 7.27
C SER A 152 -6.12 -8.30 6.37
N THR A 153 -7.20 -7.99 5.67
CA THR A 153 -7.40 -6.78 4.87
C THR A 153 -8.88 -6.42 4.85
N ALA A 154 -9.19 -5.12 4.85
CA ALA A 154 -10.56 -4.63 4.70
C ALA A 154 -11.21 -5.21 3.43
N TYR A 155 -10.42 -5.43 2.38
CA TYR A 155 -10.90 -5.92 1.10
C TYR A 155 -11.22 -7.41 1.04
N ALA A 156 -11.04 -8.20 2.12
CA ALA A 156 -11.32 -9.64 2.14
C ALA A 156 -12.74 -9.98 1.64
N TYR A 157 -13.68 -9.08 1.90
CA TYR A 157 -15.09 -9.20 1.52
C TYR A 157 -15.56 -8.08 0.59
N CYS A 158 -14.66 -7.54 -0.25
CA CYS A 158 -14.95 -6.43 -1.17
C CYS A 158 -16.01 -6.76 -2.24
N ASN A 159 -16.40 -8.02 -2.39
CA ASN A 159 -17.55 -8.42 -3.20
C ASN A 159 -18.90 -7.98 -2.57
N ARG A 160 -18.89 -7.46 -1.34
CA ARG A 160 -20.01 -6.80 -0.68
C ARG A 160 -19.80 -5.30 -0.68
N LYS A 161 -20.88 -4.51 -0.69
CA LYS A 161 -20.81 -3.04 -0.61
C LYS A 161 -20.67 -2.53 0.83
N HIS A 162 -21.38 -3.17 1.76
CA HIS A 162 -21.33 -2.91 3.19
C HIS A 162 -20.61 -4.07 3.86
N ILE A 163 -19.58 -3.75 4.67
CA ILE A 163 -18.68 -4.74 5.25
C ILE A 163 -18.57 -4.45 6.74
N ASP A 164 -19.11 -5.38 7.53
CA ASP A 164 -19.18 -5.34 8.97
C ASP A 164 -17.93 -5.93 9.61
N GLU A 165 -17.75 -5.65 10.89
CA GLU A 165 -16.68 -6.18 11.72
C GLU A 165 -17.00 -7.59 12.24
N VAL A 166 -17.31 -8.50 11.30
CA VAL A 166 -17.58 -9.92 11.55
C VAL A 166 -16.86 -10.77 10.52
N VAL A 167 -16.48 -11.99 10.88
CA VAL A 167 -15.98 -12.99 9.91
C VAL A 167 -17.18 -13.57 9.16
N TYR A 168 -17.19 -13.45 7.83
CA TYR A 168 -18.26 -14.00 7.00
C TYR A 168 -17.94 -15.44 6.59
N PRO A 169 -18.97 -16.30 6.44
CA PRO A 169 -18.78 -17.66 5.96
C PRO A 169 -18.16 -17.67 4.56
N PRO A 170 -17.22 -18.59 4.27
CA PRO A 170 -16.59 -18.71 2.98
C PRO A 170 -17.54 -19.40 2.00
N PRO A 171 -17.33 -19.20 0.68
CA PRO A 171 -18.13 -19.89 -0.34
C PRO A 171 -17.83 -21.40 -0.39
N VAL A 172 -16.63 -21.80 0.05
CA VAL A 172 -16.16 -23.18 0.09
C VAL A 172 -15.45 -23.41 1.42
N ASP A 173 -15.65 -24.56 2.04
CA ASP A 173 -14.91 -25.00 3.22
C ASP A 173 -13.39 -25.02 2.91
N PRO A 174 -12.55 -24.28 3.66
CA PRO A 174 -11.11 -24.24 3.40
C PRO A 174 -10.46 -25.63 3.41
N LYS A 175 -10.93 -26.57 4.23
CA LYS A 175 -10.38 -27.92 4.27
C LYS A 175 -10.59 -28.64 2.95
N LYS A 176 -11.81 -28.58 2.40
CA LYS A 176 -12.11 -29.18 1.09
C LYS A 176 -11.28 -28.56 -0.02
N LEU A 177 -11.05 -27.24 0.03
CA LEU A 177 -10.19 -26.57 -0.94
C LEU A 177 -8.74 -27.04 -0.82
N ILE A 178 -8.19 -27.11 0.39
CA ILE A 178 -6.82 -27.58 0.64
C ILE A 178 -6.66 -29.01 0.12
N ASP A 179 -7.53 -29.93 0.55
CA ASP A 179 -7.51 -31.34 0.13
C ASP A 179 -7.59 -31.46 -1.41
N SER A 180 -8.37 -30.57 -2.06
CA SER A 180 -8.49 -30.56 -3.52
C SER A 180 -7.20 -30.08 -4.20
N LEU A 181 -6.56 -29.03 -3.67
CA LEU A 181 -5.32 -28.48 -4.23
C LEU A 181 -4.13 -29.44 -4.11
N GLU A 182 -4.13 -30.34 -3.12
CA GLU A 182 -3.02 -31.29 -2.93
C GLU A 182 -2.83 -32.24 -4.13
N TRP A 183 -3.90 -32.72 -4.76
CA TRP A 183 -3.81 -33.69 -5.86
C TRP A 183 -3.93 -33.09 -7.26
N MET A 184 -4.53 -31.90 -7.41
CA MET A 184 -4.65 -31.23 -8.70
C MET A 184 -3.27 -30.80 -9.23
N ASP A 185 -3.05 -30.80 -10.54
CA ASP A 185 -1.88 -30.19 -11.15
C ASP A 185 -2.07 -28.67 -11.34
N ASP A 186 -0.98 -27.94 -11.55
CA ASP A 186 -1.02 -26.47 -11.67
C ASP A 186 -1.82 -25.96 -12.87
N GLY A 187 -1.90 -26.73 -13.95
CA GLY A 187 -2.74 -26.41 -15.11
C GLY A 187 -4.21 -26.41 -14.72
N LEU A 188 -4.67 -27.49 -14.10
CA LEU A 188 -6.04 -27.61 -13.61
C LEU A 188 -6.37 -26.54 -12.55
N VAL A 189 -5.45 -26.26 -11.62
CA VAL A 189 -5.63 -25.18 -10.63
C VAL A 189 -5.84 -23.84 -11.31
N ASN A 190 -5.05 -23.51 -12.34
CA ASN A 190 -5.19 -22.25 -13.09
C ASN A 190 -6.55 -22.16 -13.79
N ASP A 191 -7.04 -23.26 -14.37
CA ASP A 191 -8.31 -23.30 -15.10
C ASP A 191 -9.53 -23.13 -14.18
N ILE A 192 -9.49 -23.66 -12.96
CA ILE A 192 -10.58 -23.53 -11.98
C ILE A 192 -10.49 -22.24 -11.15
N THR A 193 -9.32 -21.62 -11.03
CA THR A 193 -9.08 -20.44 -10.18
C THR A 193 -10.11 -19.33 -10.41
N PRO A 194 -10.46 -18.92 -11.65
CA PRO A 194 -11.47 -17.89 -11.89
C PRO A 194 -12.84 -18.23 -11.28
N LYS A 195 -13.23 -19.51 -11.32
CA LYS A 195 -14.50 -19.97 -10.71
C LYS A 195 -14.45 -19.98 -9.19
N LEU A 196 -13.30 -20.32 -8.61
CA LEU A 196 -13.11 -20.36 -7.16
C LEU A 196 -13.09 -18.96 -6.53
N ILE A 197 -12.38 -18.01 -7.14
CA ILE A 197 -12.31 -16.63 -6.62
C ILE A 197 -13.64 -15.88 -6.80
N GLY A 198 -14.42 -16.24 -7.83
CA GLY A 198 -15.73 -15.66 -8.14
C GLY A 198 -15.64 -14.15 -8.38
N ASP A 199 -16.49 -13.38 -7.71
CA ASP A 199 -16.57 -11.92 -7.87
C ASP A 199 -15.42 -11.14 -7.20
N ARG A 200 -14.41 -11.84 -6.65
CA ARG A 200 -13.24 -11.22 -6.04
C ARG A 200 -12.20 -10.88 -7.11
N PRO A 201 -11.53 -9.73 -7.01
CA PRO A 201 -10.65 -9.26 -8.08
C PRO A 201 -9.30 -10.01 -8.18
N ASN A 202 -8.91 -10.77 -7.15
CA ASN A 202 -7.64 -11.52 -7.15
C ASN A 202 -7.58 -12.62 -6.08
N THR A 203 -6.58 -13.51 -6.22
CA THR A 203 -6.30 -14.63 -5.31
C THR A 203 -5.94 -14.17 -3.90
N TYR A 204 -5.29 -13.01 -3.75
CA TYR A 204 -4.95 -12.44 -2.45
C TYR A 204 -6.19 -12.18 -1.58
N ILE A 205 -7.20 -11.48 -2.11
CA ILE A 205 -8.43 -11.20 -1.37
C ILE A 205 -9.17 -12.47 -1.01
N TYR A 206 -9.27 -13.40 -1.96
CA TYR A 206 -9.91 -14.69 -1.75
C TYR A 206 -9.24 -15.47 -0.60
N THR A 207 -7.92 -15.58 -0.62
CA THR A 207 -7.18 -16.33 0.40
C THR A 207 -7.16 -15.64 1.75
N LYS A 208 -7.21 -14.30 1.82
CA LYS A 208 -7.41 -13.58 3.09
C LYS A 208 -8.78 -13.82 3.71
N ALA A 209 -9.84 -13.86 2.90
CA ALA A 209 -11.17 -14.23 3.40
C ALA A 209 -11.22 -15.67 3.93
N LEU A 210 -10.55 -16.61 3.24
CA LEU A 210 -10.43 -17.99 3.71
C LEU A 210 -9.61 -18.09 5.00
N ALA A 211 -8.51 -17.33 5.10
CA ALA A 211 -7.67 -17.28 6.30
C ALA A 211 -8.46 -16.83 7.53
N GLU A 212 -9.30 -15.80 7.41
CA GLU A 212 -10.15 -15.35 8.51
C GLU A 212 -11.12 -16.43 8.99
N TYR A 213 -11.68 -17.22 8.08
CA TYR A 213 -12.55 -18.32 8.46
C TYR A 213 -11.78 -19.46 9.14
N VAL A 214 -10.58 -19.79 8.66
CA VAL A 214 -9.68 -20.74 9.35
C VAL A 214 -9.35 -20.24 10.76
N VAL A 215 -9.03 -18.95 10.89
CA VAL A 215 -8.79 -18.30 12.18
C VAL A 215 -10.02 -18.40 13.10
N GLN A 216 -11.23 -18.22 12.57
CA GLN A 216 -12.46 -18.36 13.34
C GLN A 216 -12.73 -19.80 13.79
N GLN A 217 -12.57 -20.78 12.89
CA GLN A 217 -12.88 -22.17 13.19
C GLN A 217 -11.83 -22.84 14.07
N GLU A 218 -10.56 -22.79 13.65
CA GLU A 218 -9.46 -23.48 14.31
C GLU A 218 -8.99 -22.66 15.53
N GLY A 219 -9.18 -21.34 15.54
CA GLY A 219 -8.82 -20.47 16.65
C GLY A 219 -9.88 -20.39 17.76
N ALA A 220 -10.97 -21.16 17.71
CA ALA A 220 -12.10 -21.04 18.64
C ALA A 220 -11.76 -21.21 20.13
N LYS A 221 -10.64 -21.90 20.45
CA LYS A 221 -10.13 -22.07 21.82
C LYS A 221 -9.14 -20.99 22.25
N LEU A 222 -8.74 -20.12 21.33
CA LEU A 222 -7.79 -19.04 21.55
C LEU A 222 -8.54 -17.72 21.70
N ASN A 223 -7.92 -16.76 22.39
CA ASN A 223 -8.37 -15.39 22.38
C ASN A 223 -7.82 -14.70 21.12
N VAL A 224 -8.68 -14.53 20.13
CA VAL A 224 -8.30 -14.08 18.79
C VAL A 224 -8.85 -12.70 18.51
N ALA A 225 -8.06 -11.85 17.87
CA ALA A 225 -8.53 -10.64 17.22
C ALA A 225 -7.97 -10.48 15.81
N ILE A 226 -8.74 -9.84 14.94
CA ILE A 226 -8.44 -9.64 13.53
C ILE A 226 -8.38 -8.14 13.24
N VAL A 227 -7.30 -7.66 12.65
CA VAL A 227 -7.21 -6.29 12.12
C VAL A 227 -7.25 -6.35 10.60
N ARG A 228 -8.16 -5.58 10.00
CA ARG A 228 -8.39 -5.47 8.56
C ARG A 228 -7.98 -4.08 8.06
N PRO A 229 -6.71 -3.85 7.72
CA PRO A 229 -6.28 -2.60 7.11
C PRO A 229 -6.83 -2.45 5.68
N SER A 230 -7.15 -1.22 5.28
CA SER A 230 -7.35 -0.85 3.86
C SER A 230 -6.00 -0.67 3.14
N ILE A 231 -5.89 0.23 2.16
CA ILE A 231 -4.64 0.40 1.39
C ILE A 231 -3.60 1.05 2.30
N VAL A 232 -2.65 0.26 2.79
CA VAL A 232 -1.60 0.76 3.69
C VAL A 232 -0.61 1.65 2.93
N GLY A 233 -0.54 2.92 3.33
CA GLY A 233 0.35 3.94 2.78
C GLY A 233 1.57 4.21 3.68
N ALA A 234 2.30 5.29 3.39
CA ALA A 234 3.41 5.76 4.22
C ALA A 234 2.94 6.13 5.65
N SER A 235 3.89 6.22 6.58
CA SER A 235 3.60 6.70 7.94
C SER A 235 3.04 8.12 7.92
N TRP A 236 2.09 8.38 8.81
CA TRP A 236 1.57 9.72 9.04
C TRP A 236 2.43 10.48 10.05
N LYS A 237 2.67 9.90 11.22
CA LYS A 237 3.43 10.49 12.32
C LYS A 237 4.70 9.69 12.62
N GLU A 238 4.60 8.37 12.75
CA GLU A 238 5.67 7.57 13.36
C GLU A 238 6.24 6.46 12.45
N PRO A 239 7.55 6.17 12.55
CA PRO A 239 8.55 6.83 13.41
C PRO A 239 8.89 8.26 12.97
N PHE A 240 8.59 8.61 11.72
CA PHE A 240 8.59 9.98 11.21
C PHE A 240 7.66 10.08 9.99
N PRO A 241 7.11 11.26 9.65
CA PRO A 241 6.17 11.42 8.55
C PRO A 241 6.72 11.00 7.19
N GLY A 242 5.90 10.30 6.39
CA GLY A 242 6.22 9.90 5.02
C GLY A 242 7.18 8.73 4.88
N TRP A 243 7.53 8.02 5.96
CA TRP A 243 8.36 6.82 5.85
C TRP A 243 7.65 5.72 5.04
N ILE A 244 8.39 5.18 4.07
CA ILE A 244 7.96 4.11 3.17
C ILE A 244 9.21 3.48 2.55
N ASP A 245 9.27 2.15 2.43
CA ASP A 245 10.47 1.43 1.98
C ASP A 245 10.25 0.55 0.74
N ASN A 246 9.09 0.66 0.11
CA ASN A 246 8.70 -0.23 -0.98
C ASN A 246 7.96 0.50 -2.12
N PHE A 247 7.96 -0.16 -3.29
CA PHE A 247 7.26 0.28 -4.50
C PHE A 247 5.83 -0.27 -4.61
N ASN A 248 5.33 -0.95 -3.58
CA ASN A 248 4.06 -1.66 -3.66
C ASN A 248 2.87 -0.69 -3.64
N GLY A 249 1.79 -1.08 -4.32
CA GLY A 249 0.53 -0.34 -4.35
C GLY A 249 0.68 1.15 -4.74
N PRO A 250 0.20 2.09 -3.91
CA PRO A 250 0.19 3.53 -4.24
C PRO A 250 1.59 4.14 -4.43
N SER A 251 2.61 3.66 -3.71
CA SER A 251 3.99 4.20 -3.82
C SER A 251 4.53 4.13 -5.25
N GLY A 252 4.37 2.98 -5.90
CA GLY A 252 4.82 2.77 -7.28
C GLY A 252 4.05 3.65 -8.28
N LEU A 253 2.74 3.83 -8.09
CA LEU A 253 1.93 4.70 -8.93
C LEU A 253 2.28 6.18 -8.76
N PHE A 254 2.52 6.63 -7.53
CA PHE A 254 2.91 8.02 -7.24
C PHE A 254 4.26 8.33 -7.89
N ILE A 255 5.24 7.44 -7.77
CA ILE A 255 6.53 7.57 -8.45
C ILE A 255 6.36 7.60 -9.97
N ALA A 256 5.54 6.70 -10.54
CA ALA A 256 5.30 6.66 -11.98
C ALA A 256 4.62 7.94 -12.49
N ALA A 257 3.69 8.50 -11.70
CA ALA A 257 3.04 9.79 -11.95
C ALA A 257 4.05 10.95 -11.88
N GLY A 258 4.88 10.99 -10.83
CA GLY A 258 5.91 11.99 -10.61
C GLY A 258 7.01 11.99 -11.67
N LYS A 259 7.41 10.82 -12.18
CA LYS A 259 8.35 10.72 -13.32
C LYS A 259 7.66 10.96 -14.67
N GLY A 260 6.35 11.19 -14.71
CA GLY A 260 5.58 11.42 -15.94
C GLY A 260 5.52 10.19 -16.86
N ILE A 261 5.74 9.00 -16.31
CA ILE A 261 5.61 7.72 -17.01
C ILE A 261 4.13 7.36 -17.08
N LEU A 262 3.44 7.42 -15.93
CA LEU A 262 1.99 7.32 -15.84
C LEU A 262 1.33 8.62 -16.33
N ARG A 263 0.35 8.48 -17.22
CA ARG A 263 -0.39 9.56 -17.90
C ARG A 263 -1.89 9.39 -17.79
N THR A 264 -2.36 8.16 -17.69
CA THR A 264 -3.77 7.84 -17.51
C THR A 264 -3.92 6.54 -16.74
N MET A 265 -5.03 6.42 -16.01
CA MET A 265 -5.41 5.21 -15.29
C MET A 265 -6.94 5.12 -15.26
N ARG A 266 -7.47 3.89 -15.26
CA ARG A 266 -8.88 3.62 -15.01
C ARG A 266 -9.18 3.85 -13.53
N ALA A 267 -10.02 4.83 -13.26
CA ALA A 267 -10.48 5.14 -11.91
C ALA A 267 -11.74 5.99 -12.00
N SER A 268 -12.55 5.96 -10.94
CA SER A 268 -13.62 6.93 -10.74
C SER A 268 -13.12 8.05 -9.84
N ASN A 269 -13.20 9.30 -10.30
CA ASN A 269 -12.79 10.46 -9.49
C ASN A 269 -13.61 10.59 -8.21
N ASN A 270 -14.83 10.05 -8.20
CA ASN A 270 -15.74 10.06 -7.05
C ASN A 270 -15.68 8.78 -6.23
N ALA A 271 -14.83 7.80 -6.60
CA ALA A 271 -14.61 6.64 -5.76
C ALA A 271 -13.70 7.02 -4.58
N LEU A 272 -14.00 6.47 -3.41
CA LEU A 272 -13.20 6.59 -2.20
C LEU A 272 -11.85 5.89 -2.38
N ALA A 273 -10.79 6.63 -2.12
CA ALA A 273 -9.42 6.15 -2.00
C ALA A 273 -9.14 5.82 -0.53
N ASP A 274 -9.51 4.61 -0.11
CA ASP A 274 -9.33 4.17 1.28
C ASP A 274 -7.86 3.85 1.58
N LEU A 275 -7.10 4.91 1.84
CA LEU A 275 -5.71 4.88 2.26
C LEU A 275 -5.65 4.93 3.78
N VAL A 276 -4.87 4.05 4.40
CA VAL A 276 -4.61 4.08 5.86
C VAL A 276 -3.10 4.17 6.11
N PRO A 277 -2.62 5.10 6.96
CA PRO A 277 -1.20 5.17 7.31
C PRO A 277 -0.73 3.91 8.04
N VAL A 278 0.50 3.45 7.75
CA VAL A 278 1.04 2.22 8.37
C VAL A 278 1.13 2.30 9.90
N ASP A 279 1.44 3.47 10.45
CA ASP A 279 1.51 3.72 11.89
C ASP A 279 0.13 3.64 12.57
N VAL A 280 -0.93 4.06 11.88
CA VAL A 280 -2.31 3.85 12.36
C VAL A 280 -2.63 2.36 12.44
N VAL A 281 -2.26 1.57 11.41
CA VAL A 281 -2.49 0.11 11.42
C VAL A 281 -1.74 -0.58 12.55
N VAL A 282 -0.48 -0.18 12.79
CA VAL A 282 0.33 -0.71 13.89
C VAL A 282 -0.26 -0.33 15.24
N ASN A 283 -0.63 0.93 15.45
CA ASN A 283 -1.24 1.39 16.69
C ASN A 283 -2.56 0.65 16.96
N THR A 284 -3.39 0.45 15.94
CA THR A 284 -4.63 -0.34 16.05
C THR A 284 -4.33 -1.79 16.42
N SER A 285 -3.26 -2.39 15.87
CA SER A 285 -2.89 -3.77 16.16
C SER A 285 -2.40 -3.94 17.60
N LEU A 286 -1.56 -3.03 18.09
CA LEU A 286 -1.08 -3.05 19.49
C LEU A 286 -2.21 -2.77 20.49
N ALA A 287 -3.06 -1.78 20.20
CA ALA A 287 -4.22 -1.48 21.02
C ALA A 287 -5.24 -2.64 21.03
N ALA A 288 -5.50 -3.26 19.87
CA ALA A 288 -6.42 -4.39 19.78
C ALA A 288 -5.91 -5.61 20.56
N ALA A 289 -4.60 -5.88 20.52
CA ALA A 289 -3.98 -6.94 21.31
C ALA A 289 -4.07 -6.66 22.81
N TRP A 290 -3.78 -5.43 23.24
CA TRP A 290 -3.99 -4.99 24.62
C TRP A 290 -5.43 -5.21 25.07
N TYR A 291 -6.39 -4.69 24.29
CA TYR A 291 -7.80 -4.78 24.63
C TYR A 291 -8.26 -6.24 24.73
N SER A 292 -7.89 -7.09 23.76
CA SER A 292 -8.23 -8.50 23.77
C SER A 292 -7.60 -9.24 24.96
N GLY A 293 -6.35 -8.95 25.31
CA GLY A 293 -5.67 -9.62 26.42
C GLY A 293 -6.24 -9.25 27.79
N VAL A 294 -6.57 -7.96 27.99
CA VAL A 294 -7.14 -7.46 29.23
C VAL A 294 -8.61 -7.88 29.40
N ASN A 295 -9.42 -7.76 28.35
CA ASN A 295 -10.88 -7.93 28.45
C ASN A 295 -11.36 -9.33 28.07
N ARG A 296 -10.55 -10.12 27.35
CA ARG A 296 -10.86 -11.49 26.88
C ARG A 296 -12.28 -11.61 26.31
N PRO A 297 -12.59 -10.88 25.22
CA PRO A 297 -13.91 -10.90 24.62
C PRO A 297 -14.34 -12.31 24.23
N ARG A 298 -15.62 -12.66 24.42
CA ARG A 298 -16.15 -14.00 24.11
C ARG A 298 -16.14 -14.31 22.62
N ASN A 299 -16.33 -13.30 21.79
CA ASN A 299 -16.34 -13.41 20.34
C ASN A 299 -15.07 -12.79 19.77
N ILE A 300 -14.64 -13.28 18.61
CA ILE A 300 -13.51 -12.71 17.88
C ILE A 300 -13.81 -11.25 17.54
N MET A 301 -12.95 -10.35 18.01
CA MET A 301 -13.04 -8.94 17.67
C MET A 301 -12.39 -8.70 16.30
N VAL A 302 -13.14 -8.10 15.39
CA VAL A 302 -12.64 -7.68 14.08
C VAL A 302 -12.58 -6.16 14.04
N TYR A 303 -11.48 -5.60 13.55
CA TYR A 303 -11.27 -4.16 13.48
C TYR A 303 -11.02 -3.75 12.02
N ASN A 304 -11.99 -3.08 11.40
CA ASN A 304 -11.85 -2.51 10.06
C ASN A 304 -11.02 -1.22 10.14
N CYS A 305 -9.70 -1.35 10.07
CA CYS A 305 -8.76 -0.22 10.11
C CYS A 305 -8.74 0.51 8.76
N THR A 306 -9.73 1.38 8.57
CA THR A 306 -10.05 2.07 7.32
C THR A 306 -10.24 3.57 7.56
N THR A 307 -10.20 4.37 6.49
CA THR A 307 -10.46 5.82 6.57
C THR A 307 -11.74 6.23 5.85
N GLY A 308 -12.24 5.44 4.90
CA GLY A 308 -13.30 5.86 3.98
C GLY A 308 -14.60 6.28 4.63
N SER A 309 -15.03 5.60 5.71
CA SER A 309 -16.26 5.95 6.44
C SER A 309 -16.10 7.12 7.41
N THR A 310 -14.86 7.43 7.82
CA THR A 310 -14.56 8.29 8.98
C THR A 310 -13.91 9.62 8.58
N ASN A 311 -13.03 9.59 7.58
CA ASN A 311 -12.36 10.74 7.00
C ASN A 311 -12.23 10.53 5.47
N PRO A 312 -13.32 10.72 4.71
CA PRO A 312 -13.37 10.39 3.29
C PRO A 312 -12.31 11.12 2.45
N PHE A 313 -11.75 10.40 1.47
CA PHE A 313 -10.78 10.93 0.51
C PHE A 313 -11.01 10.29 -0.85
N HIS A 314 -11.05 11.08 -1.93
CA HIS A 314 -11.41 10.57 -3.26
C HIS A 314 -10.21 10.48 -4.20
N TRP A 315 -10.26 9.57 -5.17
CA TRP A 315 -9.17 9.41 -6.16
C TRP A 315 -8.89 10.67 -6.98
N GLY A 316 -9.89 11.52 -7.22
CA GLY A 316 -9.67 12.84 -7.84
C GLY A 316 -8.81 13.77 -6.98
N GLU A 317 -8.97 13.72 -5.66
CA GLU A 317 -8.17 14.50 -4.70
C GLU A 317 -6.75 13.92 -4.59
N VAL A 318 -6.60 12.59 -4.60
CA VAL A 318 -5.30 11.91 -4.69
C VAL A 318 -4.53 12.41 -5.92
N GLU A 319 -5.17 12.40 -7.10
CA GLU A 319 -4.56 12.86 -8.35
C GLU A 319 -4.06 14.31 -8.19
N TYR A 320 -4.93 15.20 -7.69
CA TYR A 320 -4.61 16.61 -7.50
C TYR A 320 -3.40 16.80 -6.58
N HIS A 321 -3.42 16.22 -5.38
CA HIS A 321 -2.35 16.40 -4.38
C HIS A 321 -1.02 15.79 -4.81
N VAL A 322 -1.03 14.60 -5.42
CA VAL A 322 0.18 13.95 -5.94
C VAL A 322 0.81 14.78 -7.07
N ILE A 323 0.01 15.19 -8.05
CA ILE A 323 0.50 15.95 -9.20
C ILE A 323 0.95 17.35 -8.79
N SER A 324 0.24 18.01 -7.88
CA SER A 324 0.64 19.31 -7.33
C SER A 324 1.98 19.21 -6.61
N THR A 325 2.13 18.21 -5.73
CA THR A 325 3.37 17.98 -4.99
C THR A 325 4.55 17.75 -5.92
N PHE A 326 4.46 16.85 -6.90
CA PHE A 326 5.58 16.60 -7.82
C PHE A 326 5.84 17.72 -8.83
N LYS A 327 4.89 18.63 -9.05
CA LYS A 327 5.17 19.87 -9.81
C LYS A 327 6.01 20.86 -9.00
N ARG A 328 5.81 20.94 -7.68
CA ARG A 328 6.58 21.80 -6.75
C ARG A 328 7.92 21.18 -6.36
N ASN A 329 7.90 19.88 -6.08
CA ASN A 329 9.01 19.06 -5.58
C ASN A 329 9.26 17.89 -6.54
N PRO A 330 9.83 18.14 -7.73
CA PRO A 330 9.96 17.12 -8.75
C PRO A 330 10.94 16.01 -8.39
N LEU A 331 10.62 14.81 -8.87
CA LEU A 331 11.55 13.69 -8.88
C LEU A 331 12.68 13.94 -9.88
N GLU A 332 13.85 13.39 -9.59
CA GLU A 332 14.99 13.46 -10.47
C GLU A 332 14.76 12.63 -11.74
N GLN A 333 15.38 13.07 -12.82
CA GLN A 333 15.35 12.40 -14.12
C GLN A 333 13.93 12.06 -14.61
N ALA A 334 12.94 12.91 -14.30
CA ALA A 334 11.58 12.73 -14.77
C ALA A 334 11.56 12.57 -16.31
N PHE A 335 10.87 11.55 -16.81
CA PHE A 335 10.75 11.31 -18.25
C PHE A 335 9.90 12.39 -18.92
N ARG A 336 8.80 12.80 -18.26
CA ARG A 336 7.92 13.90 -18.67
C ARG A 336 7.47 14.68 -17.45
N ARG A 337 6.88 15.86 -17.67
CA ARG A 337 6.26 16.61 -16.57
C ARG A 337 5.10 15.80 -15.96
N PRO A 338 4.98 15.74 -14.61
CA PRO A 338 3.87 15.09 -13.94
C PRO A 338 2.53 15.61 -14.47
N ASN A 339 1.73 14.69 -14.99
CA ASN A 339 0.37 14.93 -15.44
C ASN A 339 -0.29 13.58 -15.68
N VAL A 340 -1.18 13.21 -14.77
CA VAL A 340 -2.03 12.02 -14.88
C VAL A 340 -3.45 12.51 -15.13
N ASN A 341 -4.25 11.69 -15.80
CA ASN A 341 -5.69 11.91 -15.94
C ASN A 341 -6.41 10.60 -15.61
N LEU A 342 -7.17 10.60 -14.52
CA LEU A 342 -8.04 9.51 -14.16
C LEU A 342 -9.32 9.54 -15.00
N THR A 343 -9.74 8.39 -15.52
CA THR A 343 -10.96 8.30 -16.34
C THR A 343 -11.74 7.02 -16.13
N SER A 344 -13.06 7.17 -16.05
CA SER A 344 -14.02 6.06 -16.04
C SER A 344 -14.44 5.62 -17.44
N ASN A 345 -14.09 6.38 -18.49
CA ASN A 345 -14.47 6.05 -19.87
C ASN A 345 -13.46 5.06 -20.49
N HIS A 346 -13.95 3.88 -20.86
CA HIS A 346 -13.14 2.79 -21.39
C HIS A 346 -12.47 3.13 -22.74
N LEU A 347 -13.19 3.77 -23.66
CA LEU A 347 -12.65 4.15 -24.97
C LEU A 347 -11.57 5.22 -24.83
N LEU A 348 -11.84 6.24 -24.03
CA LEU A 348 -10.90 7.33 -23.75
C LEU A 348 -9.63 6.79 -23.08
N TYR A 349 -9.78 5.84 -22.15
CA TYR A 349 -8.66 5.15 -21.52
C TYR A 349 -7.77 4.44 -22.55
N HIS A 350 -8.32 3.59 -23.41
CA HIS A 350 -7.51 2.85 -24.40
C HIS A 350 -6.83 3.79 -25.41
N TYR A 351 -7.52 4.86 -25.82
CA TYR A 351 -6.93 5.92 -26.63
C TYR A 351 -5.69 6.52 -25.96
N TRP A 352 -5.81 6.93 -24.69
CA TRP A 352 -4.69 7.52 -23.96
C TRP A 352 -3.59 6.51 -23.64
N ILE A 353 -3.91 5.24 -23.42
CA ILE A 353 -2.90 4.18 -23.31
C ILE A 353 -2.07 4.08 -24.59
N ALA A 354 -2.71 4.04 -25.76
CA ALA A 354 -2.01 3.96 -27.03
C ALA A 354 -1.14 5.20 -27.28
N VAL A 355 -1.73 6.40 -27.15
CA VAL A 355 -1.10 7.67 -27.53
C VAL A 355 -0.11 8.19 -26.48
N SER A 356 -0.40 8.04 -25.19
CA SER A 356 0.39 8.63 -24.12
C SER A 356 1.29 7.65 -23.37
N HIS A 357 1.06 6.34 -23.45
CA HIS A 357 1.98 5.33 -22.90
C HIS A 357 2.76 4.59 -24.00
N LYS A 358 2.08 3.83 -24.86
CA LYS A 358 2.73 2.87 -25.76
C LYS A 358 3.52 3.56 -26.89
N ALA A 359 2.91 4.50 -27.61
CA ALA A 359 3.58 5.15 -28.73
C ALA A 359 4.88 5.90 -28.32
N PRO A 360 4.89 6.74 -27.26
CA PRO A 360 6.12 7.41 -26.83
C PRO A 360 7.18 6.42 -26.32
N ALA A 361 6.77 5.33 -25.67
CA ALA A 361 7.70 4.31 -25.20
C ALA A 361 8.35 3.54 -26.35
N PHE A 362 7.57 3.18 -27.37
CA PHE A 362 8.05 2.53 -28.57
C PHE A 362 9.03 3.42 -29.35
N LEU A 363 8.67 4.69 -29.56
CA LEU A 363 9.55 5.67 -30.23
C LEU A 363 10.87 5.87 -29.46
N TYR A 364 10.79 5.94 -28.12
CA TYR A 364 11.98 6.06 -27.29
C TYR A 364 12.87 4.81 -27.35
N ASP A 365 12.29 3.60 -27.42
CA ASP A 365 13.04 2.37 -27.59
C ASP A 365 13.69 2.26 -28.98
N ILE A 366 13.06 2.77 -30.03
CA ILE A 366 13.69 2.91 -31.36
C ILE A 366 14.89 3.85 -31.26
N TYR A 367 14.73 5.02 -30.64
CA TYR A 367 15.83 5.96 -30.41
C TYR A 367 16.99 5.30 -29.65
N LEU A 368 16.71 4.56 -28.57
CA LEU A 368 17.73 3.83 -27.83
C LEU A 368 18.48 2.85 -28.75
N ARG A 369 17.77 2.03 -29.53
CA ARG A 369 18.39 1.10 -30.49
C ARG A 369 19.27 1.81 -31.50
N MET A 370 18.80 2.93 -32.09
CA MET A 370 19.59 3.73 -33.03
C MET A 370 20.86 4.32 -32.40
N THR A 371 20.86 4.57 -31.09
CA THR A 371 22.03 5.05 -30.34
C THR A 371 22.89 3.93 -29.73
N GLY A 372 22.69 2.67 -30.14
CA GLY A 372 23.43 1.51 -29.62
C GLY A 372 23.07 1.10 -28.20
N ARG A 373 21.94 1.57 -27.66
CA ARG A 373 21.46 1.26 -26.30
C ARG A 373 20.34 0.23 -26.34
N SER A 374 20.22 -0.55 -25.26
CA SER A 374 19.16 -1.56 -25.13
C SER A 374 17.78 -0.92 -24.89
N PRO A 375 16.71 -1.42 -25.57
CA PRO A 375 15.36 -0.95 -25.36
C PRO A 375 14.86 -1.33 -23.96
N ARG A 376 14.21 -0.41 -23.26
CA ARG A 376 13.77 -0.57 -21.86
C ARG A 376 12.39 0.02 -21.56
N MET A 377 11.93 1.01 -22.32
CA MET A 377 10.76 1.79 -21.95
C MET A 377 9.46 1.00 -22.16
N MET A 378 9.37 0.20 -23.22
CA MET A 378 8.22 -0.70 -23.40
C MET A 378 8.13 -1.72 -22.28
N LYS A 379 9.26 -2.24 -21.77
CA LYS A 379 9.26 -3.14 -20.61
C LYS A 379 8.72 -2.44 -19.36
N THR A 380 9.13 -1.20 -19.11
CA THR A 380 8.62 -0.37 -18.00
C THR A 380 7.12 -0.13 -18.13
N ILE A 381 6.64 0.27 -19.32
CA ILE A 381 5.21 0.50 -19.58
C ILE A 381 4.39 -0.79 -19.41
N THR A 382 4.88 -1.93 -19.89
CA THR A 382 4.19 -3.22 -19.69
C THR A 382 4.07 -3.58 -18.22
N ARG A 383 5.11 -3.36 -17.41
CA ARG A 383 5.05 -3.58 -15.95
C ARG A 383 4.04 -2.64 -15.28
N LEU A 384 4.03 -1.36 -15.67
CA LEU A 384 3.06 -0.38 -15.18
C LEU A 384 1.63 -0.78 -15.54
N HIS A 385 1.38 -1.24 -16.77
CA HIS A 385 0.04 -1.67 -17.21
C HIS A 385 -0.46 -2.88 -16.41
N LYS A 386 0.40 -3.87 -16.16
CA LYS A 386 0.05 -4.98 -15.27
C LYS A 386 -0.36 -4.49 -13.89
N ALA A 387 0.40 -3.58 -13.29
CA ALA A 387 0.07 -3.01 -11.98
C ALA A 387 -1.26 -2.24 -11.99
N MET A 388 -1.55 -1.43 -13.02
CA MET A 388 -2.81 -0.70 -13.13
C MET A 388 -4.04 -1.60 -13.23
N VAL A 389 -3.95 -2.72 -13.96
CA VAL A 389 -5.07 -3.67 -14.09
C VAL A 389 -5.46 -4.27 -12.74
N PHE A 390 -4.50 -4.62 -11.90
CA PHE A 390 -4.78 -5.15 -10.55
C PHE A 390 -5.42 -4.11 -9.62
N LEU A 391 -5.23 -2.82 -9.91
CA LEU A 391 -5.73 -1.73 -9.09
C LEU A 391 -7.07 -1.19 -9.57
N GLU A 392 -7.46 -1.42 -10.83
CA GLU A 392 -8.68 -0.88 -11.45
C GLU A 392 -9.94 -1.16 -10.61
N TYR A 393 -10.04 -2.36 -10.03
CA TYR A 393 -11.17 -2.73 -9.18
C TYR A 393 -11.28 -1.81 -7.95
N PHE A 394 -10.16 -1.49 -7.31
CA PHE A 394 -10.13 -0.63 -6.12
C PHE A 394 -10.24 0.86 -6.43
N THR A 395 -9.75 1.27 -7.60
CA THR A 395 -9.79 2.67 -8.03
C THR A 395 -11.13 3.06 -8.65
N SER A 396 -11.98 2.08 -8.96
CA SER A 396 -13.28 2.31 -9.63
C SER A 396 -14.49 2.02 -8.75
N ASN A 397 -14.29 1.41 -7.57
CA ASN A 397 -15.37 1.05 -6.64
C ASN A 397 -15.17 1.72 -5.28
N SER A 398 -16.22 1.69 -4.46
CA SER A 398 -16.20 2.22 -3.08
C SER A 398 -17.01 1.33 -2.18
N TRP A 399 -16.61 1.31 -0.91
CA TRP A 399 -17.14 0.44 0.12
C TRP A 399 -17.54 1.26 1.34
N VAL A 400 -18.48 0.72 2.10
CA VAL A 400 -18.86 1.25 3.40
C VAL A 400 -18.39 0.26 4.45
N TRP A 401 -17.44 0.68 5.27
CA TRP A 401 -16.88 -0.11 6.36
C TRP A 401 -17.58 0.26 7.66
N ASN A 402 -18.14 -0.74 8.35
CA ASN A 402 -18.45 -0.57 9.77
C ASN A 402 -17.11 -0.44 10.54
N THR A 403 -17.04 0.48 11.51
CA THR A 403 -15.83 0.73 12.32
C THR A 403 -16.16 0.83 13.82
N ASP A 404 -17.26 0.21 14.25
CA ASP A 404 -17.79 0.34 15.61
C ASP A 404 -16.81 -0.19 16.66
N ASN A 405 -16.13 -1.31 16.40
CA ASN A 405 -15.08 -1.87 17.26
C ASN A 405 -13.82 -0.98 17.27
N VAL A 406 -13.47 -0.33 16.17
CA VAL A 406 -12.36 0.66 16.15
C VAL A 406 -12.72 1.87 17.02
N ASN A 407 -13.95 2.37 16.90
CA ASN A 407 -14.46 3.47 17.72
C ASN A 407 -14.54 3.09 19.21
N MET A 408 -15.01 1.88 19.51
CA MET A 408 -15.00 1.32 20.86
C MET A 408 -13.57 1.26 21.40
N LEU A 409 -12.62 0.71 20.62
CA LEU A 409 -11.22 0.60 21.03
C LEU A 409 -10.60 1.96 21.35
N MET A 410 -10.83 2.97 20.51
CA MET A 410 -10.41 4.36 20.77
C MET A 410 -10.93 4.90 22.10
N ASN A 411 -12.17 4.57 22.46
CA ASN A 411 -12.80 5.07 23.69
C ASN A 411 -12.24 4.39 24.95
N GLN A 412 -11.64 3.21 24.84
CA GLN A 412 -11.02 2.49 25.95
C GLN A 412 -9.61 3.00 26.29
N LEU A 413 -8.95 3.70 25.36
CA LEU A 413 -7.61 4.25 25.58
C LEU A 413 -7.64 5.40 26.59
N ASN A 414 -6.71 5.37 27.55
CA ASN A 414 -6.44 6.53 28.42
C ASN A 414 -5.80 7.68 27.60
N PRO A 415 -5.72 8.92 28.15
CA PRO A 415 -5.20 10.06 27.41
C PRO A 415 -3.76 9.90 26.88
N GLU A 416 -2.86 9.27 27.64
CA GLU A 416 -1.48 9.06 27.21
C GLU A 416 -1.37 7.99 26.11
N ASP A 417 -2.18 6.92 26.20
CA ASP A 417 -2.26 5.90 25.16
C ASP A 417 -2.91 6.44 23.89
N LYS A 418 -3.90 7.35 23.97
CA LYS A 418 -4.46 8.04 22.80
C LYS A 418 -3.40 8.87 22.06
N LYS A 419 -2.46 9.45 22.80
CA LYS A 419 -1.36 10.23 22.22
C LYS A 419 -0.30 9.31 21.61
N THR A 420 0.09 8.27 22.35
CA THR A 420 1.19 7.37 21.97
C THR A 420 0.78 6.38 20.89
N PHE A 421 -0.40 5.77 21.01
CA PHE A 421 -0.97 4.81 20.06
C PHE A 421 -2.15 5.43 19.33
N ASN A 422 -1.95 6.61 18.74
CA ASN A 422 -3.00 7.33 18.06
C ASN A 422 -3.56 6.53 16.87
N ILE A 423 -4.86 6.24 16.90
CA ILE A 423 -5.61 5.56 15.84
C ILE A 423 -6.75 6.42 15.28
N ASP A 424 -6.89 7.66 15.75
CA ASP A 424 -7.96 8.57 15.30
C ASP A 424 -7.61 9.24 13.96
N VAL A 425 -8.12 8.65 12.88
CA VAL A 425 -7.91 9.13 11.51
C VAL A 425 -8.67 10.42 11.18
N ARG A 426 -9.60 10.89 12.02
CA ARG A 426 -10.31 12.18 11.79
C ARG A 426 -9.36 13.38 11.89
N GLN A 427 -8.25 13.20 12.60
CA GLN A 427 -7.21 14.19 12.78
C GLN A 427 -6.23 14.25 11.58
N LEU A 428 -6.34 13.32 10.63
CA LEU A 428 -5.46 13.25 9.45
C LEU A 428 -5.82 14.33 8.43
N HIS A 429 -4.87 15.19 8.10
CA HIS A 429 -5.02 16.19 7.04
C HIS A 429 -4.46 15.66 5.71
N TRP A 430 -5.34 15.31 4.77
CA TRP A 430 -4.99 14.60 3.53
C TRP A 430 -3.95 15.31 2.67
N ALA A 431 -4.03 16.63 2.52
CA ALA A 431 -3.09 17.37 1.67
C ALA A 431 -1.66 17.28 2.20
N GLU A 432 -1.49 17.40 3.52
CA GLU A 432 -0.19 17.30 4.19
C GLU A 432 0.31 15.85 4.16
N TYR A 433 -0.58 14.88 4.42
CA TYR A 433 -0.25 13.46 4.37
C TYR A 433 0.27 13.05 2.99
N ILE A 434 -0.42 13.43 1.91
CA ILE A 434 0.00 13.09 0.54
C ILE A 434 1.28 13.82 0.15
N GLU A 435 1.49 15.06 0.60
CA GLU A 435 2.75 15.75 0.39
C GLU A 435 3.91 15.02 1.06
N ASN A 436 3.79 14.70 2.36
CA ASN A 436 4.79 13.94 3.11
C ASN A 436 5.03 12.55 2.50
N TYR A 437 3.98 11.86 2.05
CA TYR A 437 4.10 10.58 1.36
C TYR A 437 4.89 10.74 0.04
N CYS A 438 4.55 11.70 -0.82
CA CYS A 438 5.30 11.94 -2.06
C CYS A 438 6.78 12.24 -1.78
N MET A 439 7.07 13.09 -0.79
CA MET A 439 8.44 13.39 -0.36
C MET A 439 9.16 12.16 0.20
N GLY A 440 8.43 11.32 0.93
CA GLY A 440 8.87 10.01 1.40
C GLY A 440 9.32 9.09 0.28
N THR A 441 8.51 8.96 -0.78
CA THR A 441 8.88 8.15 -1.96
C THR A 441 10.16 8.65 -2.63
N LYS A 442 10.35 9.98 -2.69
CA LYS A 442 11.59 10.58 -3.20
C LYS A 442 12.78 10.18 -2.33
N LYS A 443 12.69 10.38 -1.02
CA LYS A 443 13.81 10.24 -0.09
C LYS A 443 14.17 8.78 0.20
N TYR A 444 13.18 7.92 0.45
CA TYR A 444 13.42 6.59 1.01
C TYR A 444 13.29 5.45 -0.01
N VAL A 445 12.50 5.65 -1.07
CA VAL A 445 12.28 4.62 -2.10
C VAL A 445 13.19 4.86 -3.31
N LEU A 446 13.33 6.12 -3.74
CA LEU A 446 14.22 6.49 -4.84
C LEU A 446 15.63 6.88 -4.39
N ASN A 447 15.86 7.02 -3.07
CA ASN A 447 17.13 7.48 -2.50
C ASN A 447 17.61 8.82 -3.10
N GLU A 448 16.67 9.70 -3.48
CA GLU A 448 16.98 11.02 -4.02
C GLU A 448 17.13 12.03 -2.86
N GLU A 449 18.24 12.75 -2.82
CA GLU A 449 18.48 13.77 -1.80
C GLU A 449 17.68 15.05 -2.06
N MET A 450 17.41 15.79 -0.98
CA MET A 450 16.73 17.09 -1.07
C MET A 450 17.61 18.16 -1.73
N SER A 451 18.93 18.01 -1.64
CA SER A 451 19.94 18.83 -2.32
C SER A 451 19.78 18.82 -3.85
N GLY A 452 19.23 17.73 -4.43
CA GLY A 452 18.99 17.57 -5.87
C GLY A 452 17.77 18.32 -6.42
N LEU A 453 16.92 18.91 -5.57
CA LEU A 453 15.68 19.58 -5.98
C LEU A 453 15.88 20.75 -6.98
N PRO A 454 16.87 21.64 -6.83
CA PRO A 454 17.09 22.71 -7.80
C PRO A 454 17.38 22.18 -9.21
N ALA A 455 18.20 21.13 -9.31
CA ALA A 455 18.52 20.48 -10.57
C ALA A 455 17.27 19.80 -11.18
N ALA A 456 16.48 19.10 -10.37
CA ALA A 456 15.22 18.49 -10.81
C ALA A 456 14.21 19.53 -11.33
N ARG A 457 14.09 20.69 -10.66
CA ARG A 457 13.24 21.82 -11.12
C ARG A 457 13.72 22.38 -12.45
N LYS A 458 15.04 22.55 -12.63
CA LYS A 458 15.64 23.00 -13.91
C LYS A 458 15.33 22.01 -15.04
N HIS A 459 15.46 20.70 -14.78
CA HIS A 459 15.09 19.65 -15.73
C HIS A 459 13.60 19.71 -16.10
N LEU A 460 12.71 19.90 -15.13
CA LEU A 460 11.27 20.02 -15.37
C LEU A 460 10.91 21.25 -16.22
N ASN A 461 11.60 22.37 -16.00
CA ASN A 461 11.46 23.59 -16.81
C ASN A 461 11.99 23.37 -18.24
N LYS A 462 13.08 22.64 -18.42
CA LYS A 462 13.55 22.23 -19.75
C LYS A 462 12.50 21.40 -20.48
N LEU A 463 11.90 20.41 -19.82
CA LEU A 463 10.82 19.60 -20.40
C LEU A 463 9.57 20.43 -20.74
N ARG A 464 9.25 21.45 -19.92
CA ARG A 464 8.19 22.43 -20.22
C ARG A 464 8.49 23.16 -21.53
N ASN A 465 9.69 23.70 -21.66
CA ASN A 465 10.10 24.47 -22.83
C ASN A 465 10.14 23.58 -24.09
N ILE A 466 10.61 22.33 -23.98
CA ILE A 466 10.56 21.34 -25.07
C ILE A 466 9.11 21.10 -25.52
N ARG A 467 8.18 20.91 -24.57
CA ARG A 467 6.76 20.73 -24.90
C ARG A 467 6.17 21.95 -25.60
N TYR A 468 6.46 23.16 -25.11
CA TYR A 468 5.98 24.38 -25.76
C TYR A 468 6.57 24.54 -27.17
N GLY A 469 7.88 24.31 -27.34
CA GLY A 469 8.51 24.33 -28.66
C GLY A 469 7.88 23.31 -29.62
N PHE A 470 7.70 22.06 -29.18
CA PHE A 470 7.05 21.02 -29.97
C PHE A 470 5.62 21.40 -30.37
N ASN A 471 4.80 21.87 -29.41
CA ASN A 471 3.43 22.30 -29.67
C ASN A 471 3.37 23.49 -30.64
N THR A 472 4.27 24.47 -30.48
CA THR A 472 4.36 25.61 -31.39
C THR A 472 4.72 25.18 -32.81
N ILE A 473 5.71 24.29 -32.97
CA ILE A 473 6.07 23.73 -34.28
C ILE A 473 4.89 22.96 -34.90
N LEU A 474 4.21 22.14 -34.11
CA LEU A 474 3.04 21.38 -34.57
C LEU A 474 1.93 22.31 -35.04
N VAL A 475 1.63 23.38 -34.30
CA VAL A 475 0.65 24.40 -34.69
C VAL A 475 1.06 25.08 -35.98
N ILE A 476 2.34 25.45 -36.14
CA ILE A 476 2.86 26.06 -37.38
C ILE A 476 2.72 25.10 -38.57
N LEU A 477 3.01 23.81 -38.39
CA LEU A 477 2.88 22.80 -39.44
C LEU A 477 1.41 22.59 -39.84
N ILE A 478 0.51 22.43 -38.86
CA ILE A 478 -0.94 22.32 -39.10
C ILE A 478 -1.43 23.58 -39.83
N TRP A 479 -1.02 24.76 -39.39
CA TRP A 479 -1.37 26.03 -40.03
C TRP A 479 -0.86 26.08 -41.47
N ARG A 480 0.39 25.70 -41.74
CA ARG A 480 0.95 25.67 -43.12
C ARG A 480 0.24 24.66 -44.03
N ILE A 481 -0.11 23.49 -43.52
CA ILE A 481 -0.67 22.41 -44.33
C ILE A 481 -2.15 22.68 -44.63
N PHE A 482 -2.94 23.02 -43.61
CA PHE A 482 -4.40 23.09 -43.72
C PHE A 482 -4.92 24.51 -43.91
N ILE A 483 -4.33 25.50 -43.23
CA ILE A 483 -4.84 26.88 -43.24
C ILE A 483 -4.23 27.65 -44.40
N ALA A 484 -2.91 27.65 -44.56
CA ALA A 484 -2.24 28.45 -45.58
C ALA A 484 -2.62 28.04 -47.02
N ARG A 485 -3.06 26.78 -47.24
CA ARG A 485 -3.44 26.24 -48.55
C ARG A 485 -4.93 26.33 -48.88
N SER A 486 -5.80 26.74 -47.93
CA SER A 486 -7.25 26.85 -48.15
C SER A 486 -7.73 28.27 -47.88
N GLN A 487 -8.31 28.93 -48.90
CA GLN A 487 -8.83 30.30 -48.76
C GLN A 487 -9.92 30.40 -47.67
N MET A 488 -10.81 29.40 -47.61
CA MET A 488 -11.86 29.33 -46.58
C MET A 488 -11.26 29.21 -45.18
N ALA A 489 -10.25 28.35 -45.00
CA ALA A 489 -9.58 28.19 -43.71
C ALA A 489 -8.81 29.46 -43.29
N ARG A 490 -8.17 30.17 -44.25
CA ARG A 490 -7.56 31.49 -43.99
C ARG A 490 -8.59 32.51 -43.50
N ASN A 491 -9.74 32.60 -44.18
CA ASN A 491 -10.78 33.55 -43.81
C ASN A 491 -11.35 33.26 -42.40
N ILE A 492 -11.61 32.00 -42.08
CA ILE A 492 -12.05 31.58 -40.73
C ILE A 492 -10.97 31.91 -39.70
N TRP A 493 -9.69 31.64 -40.00
CA TRP A 493 -8.58 31.95 -39.11
C TRP A 493 -8.46 33.46 -38.84
N TYR A 494 -8.50 34.30 -39.87
CA TYR A 494 -8.47 35.76 -39.71
C TYR A 494 -9.66 36.28 -38.90
N PHE A 495 -10.86 35.72 -39.11
CA PHE A 495 -12.04 36.06 -38.33
C PHE A 495 -11.84 35.73 -36.84
N VAL A 496 -11.37 34.52 -36.52
CA VAL A 496 -11.10 34.10 -35.13
C VAL A 496 -10.01 34.96 -34.48
N VAL A 497 -8.90 35.23 -35.18
CA VAL A 497 -7.81 36.07 -34.66
C VAL A 497 -8.27 37.51 -34.45
N SER A 498 -9.06 38.06 -35.38
CA SER A 498 -9.67 39.40 -35.24
C SER A 498 -10.62 39.46 -34.03
N LEU A 499 -11.43 38.43 -33.84
CA LEU A 499 -12.33 38.31 -32.69
C LEU A 499 -11.55 38.26 -31.37
N CYS A 500 -10.51 37.43 -31.29
CA CYS A 500 -9.64 37.35 -30.11
C CYS A 500 -8.94 38.69 -29.83
N TYR A 501 -8.44 39.38 -30.86
CA TYR A 501 -7.81 40.70 -30.72
C TYR A 501 -8.82 41.74 -30.20
N LYS A 502 -10.05 41.76 -30.74
CA LYS A 502 -11.12 42.64 -30.28
C LYS A 502 -11.55 42.33 -28.83
N PHE A 503 -11.62 41.06 -28.45
CA PHE A 503 -11.88 40.66 -27.06
C PHE A 503 -10.76 41.11 -26.13
N LEU A 504 -9.50 40.89 -26.51
CA LEU A 504 -8.34 41.33 -25.73
C LEU A 504 -8.28 42.86 -25.62
N SER A 505 -8.54 43.59 -26.69
CA SER A 505 -8.58 45.06 -26.66
C SER A 505 -9.74 45.58 -25.81
N TYR A 506 -10.90 44.92 -25.85
CA TYR A 506 -12.05 45.23 -24.99
C TYR A 506 -11.73 45.00 -23.51
N PHE A 507 -11.12 43.86 -23.14
CA PHE A 507 -10.70 43.61 -21.75
C PHE A 507 -9.60 44.57 -21.30
N ARG A 508 -8.67 44.93 -22.18
CA ARG A 508 -7.63 45.92 -21.88
C ARG A 508 -8.24 47.29 -21.62
N ALA A 509 -9.16 47.74 -22.48
CA ALA A 509 -9.92 48.98 -22.32
C ALA A 509 -10.81 48.99 -21.07
N SER A 510 -11.45 47.85 -20.75
CA SER A 510 -12.28 47.67 -19.55
C SER A 510 -11.46 47.65 -18.26
N SER A 511 -10.25 47.06 -18.28
CA SER A 511 -9.33 47.08 -17.14
C SER A 511 -8.74 48.46 -16.84
N THR A 512 -8.66 49.34 -17.84
CA THR A 512 -8.25 50.74 -17.68
C THR A 512 -9.38 51.69 -17.27
N MET A 513 -10.65 51.23 -17.25
CA MET A 513 -11.81 52.02 -16.77
C MET A 513 -12.20 51.74 -15.31
N ARG A 514 -11.32 51.10 -14.52
CA ARG A 514 -11.43 51.06 -13.05
C ARG A 514 -10.46 52.07 -12.44
N TYR A 515 -10.85 53.34 -12.47
CA TYR A 515 -10.47 54.39 -11.53
C TYR A 515 -11.65 55.33 -11.38
#